data_AF-A0A7W6X7X2-F1
#
_entry.id   AF-A0A7W6X7X2-F1
#
_cell.length_a   1.000
_cell.length_b   1.000
_cell.length_c   1.000
_cell.angle_alpha   90.00
_cell.angle_beta   90.00
_cell.angle_gamma   90.00
#
_symmetry.space_group_name_H-M   'P 1'
#
loop_
_entity.id
_entity.type
_entity.pdbx_description
1 polymer ?
#
loop_
_entity_poly.entity_id
_entity_poly.type
_entity_poly.pdbx_seq_one_letter_code
_entity_poly.pdbx_strand_id
1 'polypeptide(L)' 'MRQERSRPLIVELEEWLREQRAKLSRNNDTTKAINYCLSRLDAFGRFPDDGRL' A
#
# COMPACT_ATOMS: atom_id res chain seq x y z
N MET A 1 14.55 16.35 -0.45
CA MET A 1 15.42 15.17 -0.40
C MET A 1 15.03 14.13 0.69
N ARG A 2 13.74 13.84 0.93
CA ARG A 2 13.31 12.74 1.83
C ARG A 2 12.14 11.90 1.26
N GLN A 3 11.46 12.38 0.22
CA GLN A 3 10.30 11.69 -0.38
C GLN A 3 10.67 10.75 -1.53
N GLU A 4 11.84 10.93 -2.16
CA GLU A 4 12.19 10.17 -3.39
C GLU A 4 12.60 8.72 -3.13
N ARG A 5 13.01 8.36 -1.90
CA ARG A 5 13.41 6.98 -1.56
C ARG A 5 12.29 6.13 -0.97
N SER A 6 11.22 6.74 -0.49
CA SER A 6 10.11 6.02 0.16
C SER A 6 9.09 5.49 -0.85
N ARG A 7 9.05 6.04 -2.07
CA ARG A 7 8.17 5.60 -3.17
C ARG A 7 8.39 4.12 -3.56
N PRO A 8 9.61 3.65 -3.88
CA PRO A 8 9.80 2.24 -4.26
C PRO A 8 9.48 1.28 -3.12
N LEU A 9 9.87 1.62 -1.89
CA LEU A 9 9.60 0.79 -0.71
C LEU A 9 8.10 0.62 -0.42
N ILE A 10 7.29 1.65 -0.68
CA ILE A 10 5.84 1.60 -0.50
C ILE A 10 5.18 0.71 -1.58
N VAL A 11 5.67 0.75 -2.81
CA VAL A 11 5.19 -0.14 -3.90
C VAL A 11 5.53 -1.59 -3.58
N GLU A 12 6.78 -1.89 -3.21
CA GLU A 12 7.19 -3.25 -2.84
C GLU A 12 6.40 -3.79 -1.63
N LEU A 13 6.11 -2.93 -0.65
CA LEU A 13 5.28 -3.30 0.50
C LEU A 13 3.83 -3.57 0.10
N GLU A 14 3.27 -2.79 -0.84
CA GLU A 14 1.92 -3.00 -1.35
C GLU A 14 1.81 -4.35 -2.06
N GLU A 15 2.76 -4.67 -2.93
CA GLU A 15 2.81 -5.95 -3.65
C GLU A 15 2.90 -7.13 -2.68
N TRP A 16 3.80 -7.05 -1.69
CA TRP A 16 3.94 -8.07 -0.67
C TRP A 16 2.65 -8.25 0.14
N LEU A 17 1.98 -7.17 0.54
CA LEU A 17 0.70 -7.24 1.27
C LEU A 17 -0.41 -7.89 0.43
N ARG A 18 -0.46 -7.62 -0.89
CA ARG A 18 -1.41 -8.28 -1.81
C ARG A 18 -1.15 -9.78 -1.92
N GLU A 19 0.12 -10.19 -1.98
CA GLU A 19 0.49 -11.60 -1.96
C GLU A 19 0.14 -12.31 -0.64
N GLN A 20 0.39 -11.66 0.50
CA GLN A 20 0.01 -12.21 1.80
C GLN A 20 -1.51 -12.34 1.92
N ARG A 21 -2.27 -11.36 1.44
CA ARG A 21 -3.74 -11.41 1.39
C ARG A 21 -4.25 -12.60 0.56
N ALA A 22 -3.59 -12.94 -0.54
CA ALA A 22 -3.98 -14.09 -1.37
C ALA A 22 -3.79 -15.45 -0.66
N LYS A 23 -2.87 -15.51 0.33
CA LYS A 23 -2.59 -16.70 1.14
C LYS A 23 -3.48 -16.82 2.37
N LEU A 24 -4.26 -15.79 2.71
CA LEU A 24 -5.09 -15.73 3.92
C LEU A 24 -6.56 -16.04 3.62
N SER A 25 -7.22 -16.73 4.55
CA SER A 25 -8.66 -16.97 4.48
C SER A 25 -9.45 -15.66 4.63
N ARG A 26 -10.56 -15.55 3.90
CA ARG A 26 -11.40 -14.35 3.82
C ARG A 26 -11.98 -13.91 5.17
N ASN A 27 -12.08 -14.82 6.14
CA ASN A 27 -12.67 -14.56 7.45
C ASN A 27 -11.63 -14.26 8.55
N ASN A 28 -10.36 -14.03 8.20
CA ASN A 28 -9.31 -13.71 9.16
C ASN A 28 -9.24 -12.20 9.44
N ASP A 29 -9.08 -11.81 10.70
CA ASP A 29 -8.89 -10.41 11.11
C ASP A 29 -7.60 -9.82 10.50
N THR A 30 -6.60 -10.65 10.20
CA THR A 30 -5.41 -10.25 9.43
C THR A 30 -5.77 -9.75 8.02
N THR A 31 -6.77 -10.33 7.37
CA THR A 31 -7.24 -9.89 6.05
C THR A 31 -7.82 -8.48 6.12
N LYS A 32 -8.53 -8.14 7.22
CA LYS A 32 -9.03 -6.78 7.44
C LYS A 32 -7.89 -5.79 7.67
N ALA A 33 -6.89 -6.15 8.49
CA ALA A 33 -5.73 -5.32 8.73
C ALA A 33 -4.95 -5.03 7.43
N ILE A 34 -4.77 -6.04 6.57
CA ILE A 34 -4.12 -5.87 5.27
C ILE A 34 -4.94 -4.95 4.35
N ASN A 35 -6.25 -5.14 4.25
CA ASN A 35 -7.10 -4.25 3.46
C ASN A 35 -7.05 -2.79 3.97
N TYR A 36 -6.98 -2.61 5.29
CA TYR A 36 -6.81 -1.28 5.90
C TYR A 36 -5.46 -0.64 5.52
N CYS A 37 -4.37 -1.40 5.62
CA CYS A 37 -3.05 -0.92 5.20
C CYS A 37 -3.02 -0.57 3.70
N LEU A 38 -3.56 -1.42 2.83
CA LEU A 38 -3.63 -1.17 1.38
C LEU A 38 -4.41 0.11 1.05
N SER A 39 -5.56 0.33 1.69
CA SER A 39 -6.35 1.57 1.52
C SER A 39 -5.57 2.81 1.94
N ARG A 40 -4.75 2.70 2.99
CA ARG A 40 -3.91 3.81 3.45
C ARG A 40 -2.72 4.06 2.53
N LEU A 41 -2.12 3.01 1.99
CA LEU A 41 -1.01 3.11 1.04
C LEU A 41 -1.45 3.72 -0.30
N ASP A 42 -2.65 3.44 -0.79
CA ASP A 42 -3.24 4.12 -1.97
C ASP A 42 -3.30 5.65 -1.77
N ALA A 43 -3.73 6.10 -0.59
CA ALA A 43 -3.73 7.51 -0.23
C ALA A 43 -2.32 8.13 -0.11
N PHE A 44 -1.31 7.33 0.26
CA PHE A 44 0.10 7.76 0.24
C PHE A 44 0.69 7.74 -1.17
N GLY A 45 0.34 6.79 -2.03
CA GLY A 45 0.76 6.73 -3.44
C GLY A 45 0.22 7.91 -4.24
N ARG A 46 -0.96 8.42 -3.84
CA ARG A 46 -1.49 9.75 -4.20
C ARG A 46 -0.71 10.88 -3.51
N PHE A 47 0.62 10.81 -3.53
CA PHE A 47 1.42 12.04 -3.50
C PHE A 47 0.94 12.89 -4.68
N PRO A 48 0.79 14.22 -4.53
CA PRO A 48 0.44 15.12 -5.62
C PRO A 48 1.59 15.17 -6.63
N ASP A 49 1.76 14.09 -7.39
CA ASP A 49 2.40 14.02 -8.68
C ASP A 49 1.33 14.32 -9.75
N ASP A 50 0.45 15.28 -9.45
CA ASP A 50 -0.27 16.01 -10.48
C ASP A 50 0.09 17.47 -10.27
N GLY A 51 1.37 17.77 -10.58
CA GLY A 51 1.82 19.10 -10.94
C GLY A 51 1.24 19.54 -12.29
N ARG A 52 -0.04 19.24 -12.53
CA ARG A 52 -0.86 19.81 -13.59
C ARG A 52 -1.82 20.81 -12.94
N LEU A 53 -1.23 21.95 -12.56
CA LEU A 53 -1.92 23.24 -12.57
C LEU A 53 -1.47 23.98 -13.83
#